data_AF-A0A962JJ97-F1
#
_entry.id   AF-A0A962JJ97-F1
#
_cell.length_a   1.000
_cell.length_b   1.000
_cell.length_c   1.000
_cell.angle_alpha   90.00
_cell.angle_beta   90.00
_cell.angle_gamma   90.00
#
_symmetry.space_group_name_H-M   'P 1'
#
loop_
_entity.id
_entity.type
_entity.pdbx_description
1 polymer ?
#
loop_
_entity_poly.entity_id
_entity_poly.type
_entity_poly.pdbx_seq_one_letter_code
_entity_poly.pdbx_strand_id
1 'polypeptide(L)'
;MKTFFNLIDKLNACPNEQVQISQEIWQTYGSQKAVLALDMSGFSSTVRREGIIGYLAKIRKMQCLTEPLVIQYQGEIVKYEADNLLAVFDDCQMALEAALAIRNVCLDTGVSIGLDYGQILYIAQKDCYGDTVNIAFKLGEDIAQSNEILITENLKNHLHHNNNFQLVRQDISVSGLTFVAYQVIAQ
;
A
#
# COMPACT_ATOMS: atom_id res chain seq x y z
N MET A 1 23.99 15.11 -6.51
CA MET A 1 23.24 13.84 -6.53
C MET A 1 22.36 13.84 -7.76
N LYS A 2 22.41 12.81 -8.62
CA LYS A 2 21.42 12.69 -9.70
C LYS A 2 20.07 12.37 -9.07
N THR A 3 18.99 13.01 -9.52
CA THR A 3 17.62 12.67 -9.09
C THR A 3 17.13 11.44 -9.85
N PHE A 4 16.10 10.75 -9.33
CA PHE A 4 15.50 9.58 -9.99
C PHE A 4 15.08 9.90 -11.44
N PHE A 5 14.37 11.01 -11.64
CA PHE A 5 13.90 11.40 -12.97
C PHE A 5 15.04 11.80 -13.91
N ASN A 6 16.15 12.34 -13.43
CA ASN A 6 17.32 12.57 -14.30
C ASN A 6 17.89 11.26 -14.84
N LEU A 7 17.84 10.16 -14.07
CA LEU A 7 18.26 8.83 -14.57
C LEU A 7 17.25 8.27 -15.57
N ILE A 8 15.96 8.47 -15.35
CA ILE A 8 14.91 8.09 -16.31
C ILE A 8 15.04 8.88 -17.62
N ASP A 9 15.26 10.19 -17.55
CA ASP A 9 15.49 11.03 -18.73
C ASP A 9 16.73 10.56 -19.50
N LYS A 10 17.80 10.19 -18.79
CA LYS A 10 19.00 9.60 -19.40
C LYS A 10 18.70 8.24 -20.04
N LEU A 11 17.90 7.39 -19.39
CA LEU A 11 17.48 6.08 -19.91
C LEU A 11 16.75 6.23 -21.26
N ASN A 12 15.87 7.24 -21.35
CA ASN A 12 15.13 7.57 -22.57
C ASN A 12 16.04 8.14 -23.68
N ALA A 13 17.01 9.00 -23.30
CA ALA A 13 17.89 9.67 -24.25
C ALA A 13 19.05 8.79 -24.76
N CYS A 14 19.47 7.76 -24.00
CA CYS A 14 20.61 6.91 -24.31
C CYS A 14 20.23 5.42 -24.44
N PRO A 15 19.62 4.97 -25.56
CA PRO A 15 19.24 3.57 -25.76
C PRO A 15 20.39 2.57 -25.59
N ASN A 16 21.61 2.95 -25.99
CA ASN A 16 22.79 2.09 -25.90
C ASN A 16 23.30 1.90 -24.45
N GLU A 17 22.87 2.73 -23.51
CA GLU A 17 23.27 2.67 -22.08
C GLU A 17 22.15 2.10 -21.20
N GLN A 18 21.05 1.59 -21.77
CA GLN A 18 19.86 1.19 -21.01
C GLN A 18 20.17 0.23 -19.86
N VAL A 19 20.93 -0.84 -20.13
CA VAL A 19 21.29 -1.84 -19.11
C VAL A 19 22.04 -1.22 -17.94
N GLN A 20 23.03 -0.36 -18.22
CA GLN A 20 23.84 0.29 -17.20
C GLN A 20 23.02 1.28 -16.36
N ILE A 21 22.17 2.10 -17.02
CA ILE A 21 21.34 3.09 -16.33
C ILE A 21 20.27 2.40 -15.49
N SER A 22 19.64 1.33 -15.99
CA SER A 22 18.69 0.53 -15.21
C SER A 22 19.35 -0.10 -13.99
N GLN A 23 20.59 -0.59 -14.10
CA GLN A 23 21.36 -1.07 -12.95
C GLN A 23 21.66 0.06 -11.95
N GLU A 24 22.06 1.24 -12.41
CA GLU A 24 22.28 2.42 -11.54
C GLU A 24 21.00 2.81 -10.79
N ILE A 25 19.85 2.76 -11.44
CA ILE A 25 18.54 3.04 -10.83
C ILE A 25 18.23 2.02 -9.73
N TRP A 26 18.34 0.72 -10.02
CA TRP A 26 18.06 -0.33 -9.03
C TRP A 26 19.05 -0.34 -7.87
N GLN A 27 20.33 -0.01 -8.11
CA GLN A 27 21.32 0.13 -7.04
C GLN A 27 21.04 1.33 -6.13
N THR A 28 20.49 2.40 -6.69
CA THR A 28 20.27 3.66 -5.95
C THR A 28 18.91 3.69 -5.23
N TYR A 29 17.88 3.15 -5.87
CA TYR A 29 16.48 3.27 -5.43
C TYR A 29 15.81 1.93 -5.14
N GLY A 30 16.44 0.80 -5.48
CA GLY A 30 15.88 -0.52 -5.22
C GLY A 30 15.86 -0.85 -3.73
N SER A 31 14.71 -1.27 -3.23
CA SER A 31 14.55 -1.69 -1.83
C SER A 31 13.50 -2.80 -1.71
N GLN A 32 13.67 -3.68 -0.72
CA GLN A 32 12.63 -4.64 -0.32
C GLN A 32 11.76 -3.97 0.74
N LYS A 33 10.48 -3.77 0.46
CA LYS A 33 9.54 -3.10 1.37
C LYS A 33 8.22 -3.85 1.43
N ALA A 34 7.58 -3.82 2.59
CA ALA A 34 6.15 -4.10 2.69
C ALA A 34 5.40 -2.83 2.29
N VAL A 35 4.50 -2.94 1.33
CA VAL A 35 3.67 -1.84 0.82
C VAL A 35 2.28 -2.01 1.39
N LEU A 36 1.75 -0.95 2.00
CA LEU A 36 0.37 -0.85 2.46
C LEU A 36 -0.33 0.19 1.59
N ALA A 37 -1.36 -0.26 0.88
CA ALA A 37 -2.30 0.59 0.17
C ALA A 37 -3.65 0.54 0.88
N LEU A 38 -4.18 1.70 1.24
CA LEU A 38 -5.50 1.85 1.85
C LEU A 38 -6.36 2.72 0.95
N ASP A 39 -7.62 2.33 0.82
CA ASP A 39 -8.69 3.11 0.17
C ASP A 39 -9.88 3.32 1.12
N MET A 40 -10.65 4.39 0.88
CA MET A 40 -11.91 4.64 1.58
C MET A 40 -13.11 4.17 0.74
N SER A 41 -13.95 3.34 1.35
CA SER A 41 -15.19 2.91 0.70
C SER A 41 -16.25 4.02 0.63
N GLY A 42 -17.08 3.99 -0.41
CA GLY A 42 -18.34 4.73 -0.43
C GLY A 42 -18.24 6.23 -0.77
N PHE A 43 -17.25 6.65 -1.56
CA PHE A 43 -17.14 8.02 -2.11
C PHE A 43 -18.48 8.52 -2.66
N SER A 44 -19.00 7.84 -3.69
CA SER A 44 -20.17 8.30 -4.45
C SER A 44 -21.45 8.35 -3.61
N SER A 45 -21.62 7.40 -2.69
CA SER A 45 -22.76 7.40 -1.76
C SER A 45 -22.65 8.51 -0.73
N THR A 46 -21.45 8.74 -0.18
CA THR A 46 -21.24 9.76 0.85
C THR A 46 -21.43 11.16 0.29
N VAL A 47 -20.85 11.46 -0.88
CA VAL A 47 -21.01 12.78 -1.51
C VAL A 47 -22.48 13.07 -1.82
N ARG A 48 -23.25 12.08 -2.29
CA ARG A 48 -24.70 12.26 -2.52
C ARG A 48 -25.49 12.53 -1.24
N ARG A 49 -25.09 11.95 -0.12
CA ARG A 49 -25.80 12.07 1.18
C ARG A 49 -25.39 13.31 1.97
N GLU A 50 -24.10 13.62 2.00
CA GLU A 50 -23.48 14.59 2.92
C GLU A 50 -22.84 15.79 2.20
N GLY A 51 -22.81 15.77 0.87
CA GLY A 51 -22.09 16.75 0.07
C GLY A 51 -20.58 16.57 0.10
N ILE A 52 -19.88 17.33 -0.75
CA ILE A 52 -18.43 17.23 -0.91
C ILE A 52 -17.65 17.62 0.36
N ILE A 53 -18.16 18.58 1.14
CA ILE A 53 -17.51 19.03 2.39
C ILE A 53 -17.49 17.91 3.43
N GLY A 54 -18.60 17.17 3.59
CA GLY A 54 -18.67 16.04 4.52
C GLY A 54 -17.70 14.93 4.15
N TYR A 55 -17.53 14.67 2.84
CA TYR A 55 -16.55 13.70 2.36
C TYR A 55 -15.10 14.13 2.62
N LEU A 56 -14.76 15.39 2.32
CA LEU A 56 -13.42 15.93 2.59
C LEU A 56 -13.07 15.91 4.08
N ALA A 57 -14.06 16.14 4.96
CA ALA A 57 -13.88 16.00 6.40
C ALA A 57 -13.54 14.57 6.82
N LYS A 58 -14.15 13.56 6.17
CA LYS A 58 -13.84 12.14 6.40
C LYS A 58 -12.45 11.77 5.91
N ILE A 59 -12.05 12.22 4.72
CA ILE A 59 -10.68 12.05 4.22
C ILE A 59 -9.69 12.62 5.23
N ARG A 60 -9.90 13.87 5.68
CA ARG A 60 -8.99 14.50 6.63
C ARG A 60 -8.94 13.75 7.96
N LYS A 61 -10.09 13.26 8.46
CA LYS A 61 -10.15 12.41 9.65
C LYS A 61 -9.34 11.13 9.48
N MET A 62 -9.50 10.43 8.36
CA MET A 62 -8.72 9.22 8.05
C MET A 62 -7.21 9.54 8.07
N GLN A 63 -6.76 10.57 7.36
CA GLN A 63 -5.34 10.97 7.34
C GLN A 63 -4.77 11.26 8.73
N CYS A 64 -5.53 11.97 9.59
CA CYS A 64 -5.11 12.25 10.96
C CYS A 64 -5.04 11.00 11.85
N LEU A 65 -5.85 9.97 11.58
CA LEU A 65 -5.87 8.72 12.32
C LEU A 65 -4.75 7.78 11.86
N THR A 66 -4.48 7.73 10.56
CA THR A 66 -3.51 6.80 9.97
C THR A 66 -2.06 7.23 10.21
N GLU A 67 -1.74 8.51 10.11
CA GLU A 67 -0.38 9.02 10.26
C GLU A 67 0.33 8.58 11.55
N PRO A 68 -0.23 8.81 12.76
CA PRO A 68 0.45 8.38 13.99
C PRO A 68 0.60 6.85 14.08
N LEU A 69 -0.34 6.08 13.52
CA LEU A 69 -0.28 4.62 13.54
C LEU A 69 0.82 4.10 12.60
N VAL A 70 0.92 4.62 11.38
CA VAL A 70 2.01 4.25 10.45
C VAL A 70 3.36 4.50 11.11
N ILE A 71 3.55 5.67 11.73
CA ILE A 71 4.80 6.03 12.42
C ILE A 71 5.04 5.16 13.66
N GLN A 72 4.00 4.90 14.46
CA GLN A 72 4.08 4.05 15.66
C GLN A 72 4.60 2.65 15.33
N TYR A 73 4.18 2.09 14.19
CA TYR A 73 4.62 0.79 13.67
C TYR A 73 5.81 0.93 12.71
N GLN A 74 6.65 1.95 12.86
CA GLN A 74 7.91 2.10 12.11
C GLN A 74 7.75 2.16 10.58
N GLY A 75 6.57 2.51 10.09
CA GLY A 75 6.32 2.77 8.69
C GLY A 75 6.61 4.21 8.29
N GLU A 76 6.71 4.41 6.98
CA GLU A 76 6.80 5.73 6.36
C GLU A 76 5.59 5.93 5.44
N ILE A 77 4.92 7.08 5.60
CA ILE A 77 3.91 7.50 4.63
C ILE A 77 4.65 8.02 3.40
N VAL A 78 4.42 7.37 2.26
CA VAL A 78 4.94 7.83 0.98
C VAL A 78 4.13 9.02 0.50
N LYS A 79 2.80 8.86 0.45
CA LYS A 79 1.87 9.92 0.05
C LYS A 79 0.42 9.59 0.44
N TYR A 80 -0.37 10.65 0.53
CA TYR A 80 -1.83 10.58 0.42
C TYR A 80 -2.24 11.06 -0.97
N GLU A 81 -3.17 10.36 -1.60
CA GLU A 81 -3.76 10.76 -2.87
C GLU A 81 -5.28 10.73 -2.73
N ALA A 82 -5.87 11.90 -2.44
CA ALA A 82 -7.26 12.01 -2.01
C ALA A 82 -7.58 11.12 -0.78
N ASP A 83 -8.43 10.12 -0.95
CA ASP A 83 -8.83 9.10 0.02
C ASP A 83 -7.84 7.92 0.14
N ASN A 84 -6.87 7.84 -0.77
CA ASN A 84 -5.85 6.79 -0.71
C ASN A 84 -4.70 7.13 0.23
N LEU A 85 -4.18 6.12 0.90
CA LEU A 85 -2.92 6.15 1.63
C LEU A 85 -1.96 5.10 1.05
N LEU A 86 -0.74 5.55 0.75
CA LEU A 86 0.38 4.68 0.40
C LEU A 86 1.46 4.79 1.47
N ALA A 87 1.72 3.69 2.16
CA ALA A 87 2.76 3.58 3.18
C ALA A 87 3.70 2.41 2.89
N VAL A 88 4.93 2.51 3.37
CA VAL A 88 5.93 1.44 3.26
C VAL A 88 6.54 1.12 4.61
N PHE A 89 6.95 -0.14 4.79
CA PHE A 89 7.56 -0.65 6.00
C PHE A 89 8.76 -1.53 5.65
N ASP A 90 9.78 -1.53 6.50
CA ASP A 90 10.90 -2.47 6.39
C ASP A 90 10.55 -3.87 6.91
N ASP A 91 9.49 -3.98 7.74
CA ASP A 91 9.07 -5.20 8.40
C ASP A 91 7.60 -5.53 8.07
N CYS A 92 7.34 -6.78 7.65
CA CYS A 92 6.00 -7.23 7.25
C CYS A 92 5.03 -7.37 8.44
N GLN A 93 5.56 -7.76 9.61
CA GLN A 93 4.76 -7.88 10.83
C GLN A 93 4.30 -6.50 11.28
N MET A 94 5.19 -5.51 11.27
CA MET A 94 4.85 -4.11 11.57
C MET A 94 3.82 -3.54 10.60
N ALA A 95 3.94 -3.81 9.30
CA ALA A 95 2.96 -3.39 8.30
C ALA A 95 1.56 -3.97 8.59
N LEU A 96 1.49 -5.25 8.93
CA LEU A 96 0.23 -5.92 9.27
C LEU A 96 -0.37 -5.39 10.58
N GLU A 97 0.44 -5.15 11.60
CA GLU A 97 -0.02 -4.58 12.88
C GLU A 97 -0.54 -3.15 12.70
N ALA A 98 0.13 -2.35 11.86
CA ALA A 98 -0.36 -1.02 11.47
C ALA A 98 -1.72 -1.12 10.77
N ALA A 99 -1.87 -2.03 9.80
CA ALA A 99 -3.13 -2.23 9.09
C ALA A 99 -4.28 -2.61 10.04
N LEU A 100 -4.03 -3.53 10.98
CA LEU A 100 -5.00 -3.93 12.00
C LEU A 100 -5.41 -2.77 12.90
N ALA A 101 -4.44 -1.97 13.37
CA ALA A 101 -4.71 -0.80 14.19
C ALA A 101 -5.51 0.27 13.43
N ILE A 102 -5.13 0.54 12.17
CA ILE A 102 -5.80 1.50 11.29
C ILE A 102 -7.26 1.08 11.05
N ARG A 103 -7.48 -0.18 10.66
CA ARG A 103 -8.84 -0.72 10.47
C ARG A 103 -9.70 -0.49 11.71
N ASN A 104 -9.17 -0.75 12.90
CA ASN A 104 -9.92 -0.61 14.15
C ASN A 104 -10.33 0.85 14.46
N VAL A 105 -9.48 1.83 14.19
CA VAL A 105 -9.81 3.25 14.42
C VAL A 105 -10.66 3.86 13.28
N CYS A 106 -10.65 3.24 12.10
CA CYS A 106 -11.37 3.67 10.90
C CYS A 106 -12.65 2.87 10.61
N LEU A 107 -13.16 2.05 11.54
CA LEU A 107 -14.36 1.22 11.34
C LEU A 107 -15.57 2.01 10.81
N ASP A 108 -15.81 3.20 11.35
CA ASP A 108 -16.92 4.07 10.94
C ASP A 108 -16.71 4.70 9.55
N THR A 109 -15.44 4.90 9.17
CA THR A 109 -15.08 5.41 7.85
C THR A 109 -15.26 4.32 6.79
N GLY A 110 -14.96 3.07 7.15
CA GLY A 110 -14.98 1.94 6.23
C GLY A 110 -13.79 2.01 5.27
N VAL A 111 -12.64 1.51 5.71
CA VAL A 111 -11.42 1.47 4.92
C VAL A 111 -11.12 0.04 4.47
N SER A 112 -10.57 -0.12 3.28
CA SER A 112 -10.07 -1.39 2.76
C SER A 112 -8.54 -1.29 2.64
N ILE A 113 -7.83 -2.37 2.98
CA ILE A 113 -6.36 -2.35 3.04
C ILE A 113 -5.80 -3.55 2.29
N GLY A 114 -4.90 -3.29 1.35
CA GLY A 114 -4.09 -4.28 0.67
C GLY A 114 -2.63 -4.18 1.08
N LEU A 115 -2.01 -5.32 1.37
CA LEU A 115 -0.56 -5.39 1.60
C LEU A 115 0.14 -6.42 0.73
N ASP A 116 1.32 -6.03 0.26
CA ASP A 116 2.27 -6.92 -0.42
C ASP A 116 3.69 -6.62 0.07
N TYR A 117 4.62 -7.54 -0.16
CA TYR A 117 6.03 -7.38 0.14
C TYR A 117 6.84 -7.68 -1.11
N GLY A 118 7.91 -6.93 -1.36
CA GLY A 118 8.79 -7.21 -2.48
C GLY A 118 9.68 -6.06 -2.89
N GLN A 119 10.35 -6.25 -4.03
CA GLN A 119 11.31 -5.29 -4.55
C GLN A 119 10.58 -4.14 -5.24
N ILE A 120 10.86 -2.92 -4.80
CA ILE A 120 10.31 -1.69 -5.37
C ILE A 120 11.43 -0.70 -5.67
N LEU A 121 11.14 0.24 -6.57
CA LEU A 121 11.88 1.49 -6.69
C LEU A 121 11.30 2.48 -5.70
N TYR A 122 12.04 2.74 -4.63
CA TYR A 122 11.62 3.59 -3.53
C TYR A 122 12.31 4.95 -3.61
N ILE A 123 11.51 6.01 -3.76
CA ILE A 123 11.99 7.39 -3.71
C ILE A 123 11.42 8.00 -2.42
N ALA A 124 12.25 7.98 -1.38
CA ALA A 124 11.88 8.38 -0.02
C ALA A 124 11.08 9.69 0.01
N GLN A 125 10.00 9.69 0.79
CA GLN A 125 9.07 10.83 0.97
C GLN A 125 8.46 11.39 -0.33
N LYS A 126 8.49 10.63 -1.44
CA LYS A 126 7.97 11.10 -2.72
C LYS A 126 7.07 10.09 -3.42
N ASP A 127 7.61 8.92 -3.76
CA ASP A 127 6.84 7.89 -4.46
C ASP A 127 7.50 6.52 -4.39
N CYS A 128 6.75 5.48 -4.78
CA CYS A 128 7.32 4.18 -5.06
C CYS A 128 6.68 3.50 -6.27
N TYR A 129 7.47 2.67 -6.95
CA TYR A 129 7.04 1.99 -8.18
C TYR A 129 7.47 0.53 -8.14
N GLY A 130 6.61 -0.36 -8.62
CA GLY A 130 6.90 -1.78 -8.74
C GLY A 130 5.61 -2.60 -8.74
N ASP A 131 5.73 -3.88 -9.12
CA ASP A 131 4.58 -4.79 -9.15
C ASP A 131 3.98 -4.98 -7.75
N THR A 132 4.81 -5.00 -6.71
CA THR A 132 4.37 -5.01 -5.30
C THR A 132 3.47 -3.83 -4.96
N VAL A 133 3.76 -2.64 -5.48
CA VAL A 133 2.92 -1.45 -5.27
C VAL A 133 1.58 -1.64 -5.98
N ASN A 134 1.61 -2.11 -7.23
CA ASN A 134 0.40 -2.35 -8.03
C ASN A 134 -0.51 -3.42 -7.39
N ILE A 135 0.06 -4.51 -6.88
CA ILE A 135 -0.70 -5.60 -6.24
C ILE A 135 -1.31 -5.10 -4.93
N ALA A 136 -0.57 -4.33 -4.11
CA ALA A 136 -1.11 -3.74 -2.90
C ALA A 136 -2.34 -2.85 -3.19
N PHE A 137 -2.26 -1.98 -4.20
CA PHE A 137 -3.42 -1.17 -4.64
C PHE A 137 -4.58 -2.02 -5.14
N LYS A 138 -4.33 -3.02 -6.00
CA LYS A 138 -5.40 -3.93 -6.45
C LYS A 138 -6.09 -4.65 -5.30
N LEU A 139 -5.33 -5.08 -4.30
CA LEU A 139 -5.90 -5.68 -3.10
C LEU A 139 -6.76 -4.68 -2.31
N GLY A 140 -6.26 -3.46 -2.07
CA GLY A 140 -6.94 -2.46 -1.25
C GLY A 140 -8.13 -1.76 -1.93
N GLU A 141 -8.06 -1.52 -3.24
CA GLU A 141 -9.04 -0.72 -4.00
C GLU A 141 -10.05 -1.59 -4.75
N ASP A 142 -9.59 -2.64 -5.44
CA ASP A 142 -10.44 -3.41 -6.36
C ASP A 142 -11.10 -4.64 -5.70
N ILE A 143 -10.47 -5.22 -4.67
CA ILE A 143 -10.83 -6.55 -4.16
C ILE A 143 -11.39 -6.48 -2.73
N ALA A 144 -10.63 -5.88 -1.81
CA ALA A 144 -10.99 -5.81 -0.41
C ALA A 144 -12.32 -5.06 -0.23
N GLN A 145 -13.22 -5.65 0.56
CA GLN A 145 -14.44 -4.97 0.96
C GLN A 145 -14.15 -3.99 2.12
N SER A 146 -15.15 -3.16 2.42
CA SER A 146 -15.07 -2.23 3.54
C SER A 146 -14.70 -2.95 4.85
N ASN A 147 -13.68 -2.45 5.54
CA ASN A 147 -13.09 -3.00 6.77
C ASN A 147 -12.34 -4.33 6.61
N GLU A 148 -12.03 -4.74 5.38
CA GLU A 148 -11.17 -5.90 5.10
C GLU A 148 -9.70 -5.52 4.96
N ILE A 149 -8.84 -6.48 5.33
CA ILE A 149 -7.41 -6.44 5.11
C ILE A 149 -7.04 -7.68 4.31
N LEU A 150 -6.41 -7.48 3.16
CA LEU A 150 -5.91 -8.56 2.31
C LEU A 150 -4.40 -8.49 2.22
N ILE A 151 -3.75 -9.65 2.28
CA ILE A 151 -2.29 -9.78 2.11
C ILE A 151 -1.95 -10.80 1.03
N THR A 152 -0.85 -10.60 0.32
CA THR A 152 -0.34 -11.60 -0.62
C THR A 152 0.30 -12.79 0.09
N GLU A 153 0.52 -13.87 -0.67
CA GLU A 153 1.35 -14.98 -0.23
C GLU A 153 2.79 -14.56 0.12
N ASN A 154 3.37 -13.61 -0.62
CA ASN A 154 4.73 -13.17 -0.36
C ASN A 154 4.84 -12.48 1.00
N LEU A 155 3.91 -11.59 1.33
CA LEU A 155 3.88 -10.96 2.64
C LEU A 155 3.65 -11.98 3.75
N LYS A 156 2.68 -12.89 3.58
CA LYS A 156 2.41 -13.99 4.54
C LYS A 156 3.68 -14.78 4.88
N ASN A 157 4.50 -15.12 3.88
CA ASN A 157 5.72 -15.91 4.08
C ASN A 157 6.79 -15.17 4.90
N HIS A 158 6.68 -13.85 5.05
CA HIS A 158 7.58 -13.00 5.84
C HIS A 158 6.97 -12.57 7.19
N LEU A 159 5.76 -13.05 7.53
CA LEU A 159 5.18 -12.84 8.85
C LEU A 159 5.78 -13.79 9.88
N HIS A 160 5.86 -13.34 11.11
CA HIS A 160 6.17 -14.22 12.23
C HIS A 160 4.96 -15.09 12.58
N HIS A 161 5.20 -16.31 13.06
CA HIS A 161 4.13 -17.15 13.57
C HIS A 161 3.49 -16.47 14.79
N ASN A 162 2.24 -16.03 14.63
CA ASN A 162 1.50 -15.35 15.66
C ASN A 162 0.04 -15.84 15.66
N ASN A 163 -0.55 -16.01 16.85
CA ASN A 163 -1.88 -16.62 17.01
C ASN A 163 -3.02 -15.58 17.07
N ASN A 164 -2.73 -14.30 16.85
CA ASN A 164 -3.68 -13.19 17.07
C ASN A 164 -4.63 -12.93 15.89
N PHE A 165 -4.43 -13.61 14.76
CA PHE A 165 -5.27 -13.48 13.57
C PHE A 165 -5.34 -14.81 12.81
N GLN A 166 -6.38 -14.96 12.01
CA GLN A 166 -6.55 -16.06 11.06
C GLN A 166 -6.36 -15.56 9.63
N LEU A 167 -5.87 -16.42 8.76
CA LEU A 167 -5.68 -16.14 7.34
C LEU A 167 -6.60 -17.04 6.51
N VAL A 168 -7.55 -16.42 5.79
CA VAL A 168 -8.47 -17.14 4.90
C VAL A 168 -7.97 -16.99 3.47
N ARG A 169 -7.53 -18.09 2.86
CA ARG A 169 -7.01 -18.10 1.49
C ARG A 169 -8.08 -17.75 0.48
N GLN A 170 -7.73 -16.93 -0.50
CA GLN A 170 -8.57 -16.52 -1.63
C GLN A 170 -7.76 -16.61 -2.94
N ASP A 171 -8.36 -17.19 -3.97
CA ASP A 171 -7.83 -17.15 -5.33
C ASP A 171 -8.36 -15.90 -6.02
N ILE A 172 -7.46 -14.98 -6.36
CA ILE A 172 -7.80 -13.68 -6.94
C ILE A 172 -7.65 -13.76 -8.45
N SER A 173 -8.66 -13.24 -9.16
CA SER A 173 -8.56 -12.92 -10.59
C SER A 173 -9.11 -11.52 -10.84
N VAL A 174 -8.22 -10.55 -11.12
CA VAL A 174 -8.60 -9.15 -11.33
C VAL A 174 -7.70 -8.51 -12.40
N SER A 175 -8.30 -7.78 -13.34
CA SER A 175 -7.57 -7.01 -14.36
C SER A 175 -6.47 -7.83 -15.08
N GLY A 176 -6.78 -9.10 -15.40
CA GLY A 176 -5.87 -10.03 -16.08
C GLY A 176 -4.78 -10.67 -15.20
N LEU A 177 -4.71 -10.35 -13.91
CA LEU A 177 -3.81 -11.01 -12.96
C LEU A 177 -4.50 -12.17 -12.25
N THR A 178 -3.75 -13.22 -11.98
CA THR A 178 -4.18 -14.35 -11.14
C THR A 178 -3.13 -14.65 -10.08
N PHE A 179 -3.51 -14.56 -8.81
CA PHE A 179 -2.60 -14.80 -7.69
C PHE A 179 -3.37 -15.21 -6.43
N VAL A 180 -2.65 -15.67 -5.42
CA VAL A 180 -3.23 -16.05 -4.12
C VAL A 180 -3.10 -14.90 -3.15
N ALA A 181 -4.21 -14.56 -2.50
CA ALA A 181 -4.25 -13.62 -1.38
C ALA A 181 -4.86 -14.30 -0.14
N TYR A 182 -4.75 -13.61 0.99
CA TYR A 182 -5.28 -14.06 2.26
C TYR A 182 -6.01 -12.91 2.92
N GLN A 183 -7.26 -13.13 3.31
CA GLN A 183 -7.97 -12.20 4.19
C GLN A 183 -7.51 -12.39 5.63
N VAL A 184 -7.20 -11.28 6.29
CA VAL A 184 -6.80 -11.26 7.69
C VAL A 184 -8.05 -11.07 8.56
N ILE A 185 -8.34 -12.07 9.41
CA ILE A 185 -9.42 -12.02 10.39
C ILE A 185 -8.81 -11.87 11.78
N ALA A 186 -8.92 -10.69 12.37
CA ALA A 186 -8.53 -10.46 13.76
C ALA A 186 -9.44 -11.27 14.71
N GLN A 187 -8.87 -11.82 15.78
CA GLN A 187 -9.64 -12.48 16.85
C GLN A 187 -10.33 -11.48 17.78
#